data_AF-A0A936AZJ6-F1
#
_entry.id   AF-A0A936AZJ6-F1
#
_cell.length_a   1.000
_cell.length_b   1.000
_cell.length_c   1.000
_cell.angle_alpha   90.00
_cell.angle_beta   90.00
_cell.angle_gamma   90.00
#
_symmetry.space_group_name_H-M   'P 1'
#
loop_
_entity.id
_entity.type
_entity.pdbx_description
1 polymer ?
#
loop_
_entity_poly.entity_id
_entity_poly.type
_entity_poly.pdbx_seq_one_letter_code
_entity_poly.pdbx_strand_id
1 'polypeptide(L)'
;MTKLFKRRYLVIVLLVLLFAVIIPTAERPVARAEATVREVTIIYTNDFHSAFDPIPAYWLPGSPKLGGAAYLSALANQIRRRDKTVFFFDTGDMFTGMLSNITRGEALMEMMMSMGYDAMAIGNHEFDYGSDNFEKQMNRVPFPVLGANIFYKGTDHRYSRPYTIIERNGLMLGVIGIIGLDARSVALPSGITKIDFLDPIPVVREAVRELKPQVDLIVVLAHQGKTGPQQTDAEARPEVQRDFDEDIRLSGEVEGIDVFVGGHAHRGIEKPYVHPKTGTLIVQTYGYGTRLGYLKLKVKGRKVISHEGELLKVWSDKLRPDPVVAAKYEKYKQQVAPVIGQVVGSSKVRLVRDYRAESLLGSFVADVMRSESGADIAFENAGGVRADIPAGPVNKGNVLDALPFLNTLVVCEMTGAQIREVIEQGLTLERGMIQVSGLKALYDLNRPAGKRLVDLKINGIQADDGKVYRVATNSFLAEGGDLYQTFLQTRQSNSHKNLSDVVIEYFQKNREIQPPVLGRLVAVKTAVQISR
;
A
#
# COMPACT_ATOMS: atom_id res chain seq x y z
N MET A 1 -34.06 83.83 -38.26
CA MET A 1 -34.33 83.38 -36.87
C MET A 1 -34.54 81.87 -36.85
N THR A 2 -33.69 81.00 -37.38
CA THR A 2 -32.26 80.70 -37.14
C THR A 2 -31.94 80.14 -35.75
N LYS A 3 -31.76 78.82 -35.73
CA LYS A 3 -30.83 78.01 -34.90
C LYS A 3 -30.89 78.06 -33.37
N LEU A 4 -31.65 78.95 -32.73
CA LEU A 4 -31.74 79.02 -31.26
C LEU A 4 -32.83 78.13 -30.62
N PHE A 5 -33.87 77.73 -31.37
CA PHE A 5 -35.00 76.98 -30.81
C PHE A 5 -34.83 75.46 -30.79
N LYS A 6 -34.00 74.87 -31.67
CA LYS A 6 -33.74 73.42 -31.69
C LYS A 6 -32.70 72.95 -30.66
N ARG A 7 -31.92 73.86 -30.07
CA ARG A 7 -30.88 73.52 -29.07
C ARG A 7 -31.40 73.45 -27.63
N ARG A 8 -32.57 74.03 -27.34
CA ARG A 8 -33.17 74.04 -25.99
C ARG A 8 -34.02 72.79 -25.69
N TYR A 9 -34.65 72.19 -26.70
CA TYR A 9 -35.41 70.94 -26.52
C TYR A 9 -34.51 69.70 -26.38
N LEU A 10 -33.33 69.68 -27.02
CA LEU A 10 -32.41 68.55 -26.93
C LEU A 10 -31.70 68.49 -25.56
N VAL A 11 -31.45 69.64 -24.92
CA VAL A 11 -30.81 69.70 -23.59
C VAL A 11 -31.80 69.34 -22.46
N ILE A 12 -33.09 69.67 -22.61
CA ILE A 12 -34.12 69.33 -21.62
C ILE A 12 -34.49 67.83 -21.68
N VAL A 13 -34.53 67.22 -22.89
CA VAL A 13 -34.78 65.78 -23.03
C VAL A 13 -33.59 64.94 -22.54
N LEU A 14 -32.35 65.40 -22.71
CA LEU A 14 -31.16 64.74 -22.15
C LEU A 14 -31.03 64.88 -20.62
N LEU A 15 -31.48 65.98 -20.02
CA LEU A 15 -31.46 66.15 -18.56
C LEU A 15 -32.55 65.35 -17.83
N VAL A 16 -33.72 65.13 -18.46
CA VAL A 16 -34.77 64.27 -17.89
C VAL A 16 -34.42 62.78 -18.01
N LEU A 17 -33.65 62.38 -19.03
CA LEU A 17 -33.13 61.02 -19.15
C LEU A 17 -31.91 60.74 -18.24
N LEU A 18 -31.17 61.77 -17.81
CA LEU A 18 -30.05 61.60 -16.85
C LEU A 18 -30.50 61.53 -15.38
N PHE A 19 -31.69 62.01 -15.04
CA PHE A 19 -32.20 62.02 -13.65
C PHE A 19 -33.20 60.89 -13.34
N ALA A 20 -33.59 60.08 -14.32
CA ALA A 20 -34.53 58.96 -14.13
C ALA A 20 -33.87 57.60 -13.81
N VAL A 21 -32.53 57.53 -13.69
CA VAL A 21 -31.80 56.28 -13.42
C VAL A 21 -30.83 56.43 -12.25
N ILE A 22 -31.31 56.95 -11.12
CA ILE A 22 -30.71 56.67 -9.81
C ILE A 22 -31.87 56.46 -8.83
N ILE A 23 -32.57 55.34 -8.99
CA ILE A 23 -33.25 54.75 -7.83
C ILE A 23 -32.10 54.14 -7.01
N PRO A 24 -31.85 54.57 -5.76
CA PRO A 24 -30.99 53.81 -4.89
C PRO A 24 -31.67 52.45 -4.73
N THR A 25 -31.19 51.44 -5.45
CA THR A 25 -31.49 50.06 -5.10
C THR A 25 -30.88 49.88 -3.74
N ALA A 26 -31.69 50.07 -2.69
CA ALA A 26 -31.38 49.52 -1.39
C ALA A 26 -31.08 48.05 -1.66
N GLU A 27 -29.81 47.67 -1.56
CA GLU A 27 -29.40 46.28 -1.58
C GLU A 27 -30.19 45.62 -0.45
N ARG A 28 -31.30 44.98 -0.81
CA ARG A 28 -31.94 44.03 0.08
C ARG A 28 -30.83 43.06 0.42
N PRO A 29 -30.48 42.86 1.70
CA PRO A 29 -29.53 41.83 2.05
C PRO A 29 -30.09 40.56 1.46
N VAL A 30 -29.43 40.01 0.44
CA VAL A 30 -29.73 38.68 -0.05
C VAL A 30 -29.52 37.82 1.17
N ALA A 31 -30.61 37.37 1.78
CA ALA A 31 -30.55 36.45 2.89
C ALA A 31 -29.65 35.31 2.41
N ARG A 32 -28.46 35.21 2.98
CA ARG A 32 -27.47 34.19 2.63
C ARG A 32 -28.18 32.89 2.97
N ALA A 33 -28.74 32.22 1.95
CA ALA A 33 -29.48 30.99 2.14
C ALA A 33 -28.63 30.10 3.04
N GLU A 34 -29.17 29.68 4.18
CA GLU A 34 -28.40 28.85 5.09
C GLU A 34 -27.91 27.64 4.29
N ALA A 35 -26.59 27.45 4.26
CA ALA A 35 -26.03 26.35 3.50
C ALA A 35 -26.67 25.05 4.00
N THR A 36 -27.31 24.31 3.09
CA THR A 36 -27.94 23.04 3.42
C THR A 36 -26.88 22.04 3.86
N VAL A 37 -27.22 21.18 4.82
CA VAL A 37 -26.34 20.11 5.24
C VAL A 37 -26.39 19.00 4.19
N ARG A 38 -25.25 18.69 3.57
CA ARG A 38 -25.06 17.60 2.62
C ARG A 38 -24.44 16.40 3.33
N GLU A 39 -24.95 15.20 3.09
CA GLU A 39 -24.29 13.97 3.54
C GLU A 39 -23.40 13.44 2.42
N VAL A 40 -22.14 13.16 2.75
CA VAL A 40 -21.12 12.65 1.83
C VAL A 40 -20.51 11.40 2.44
N THR A 41 -20.41 10.33 1.66
CA THR A 41 -19.80 9.08 2.09
C THR A 41 -18.54 8.85 1.27
N ILE A 42 -17.43 8.58 1.93
CA ILE A 42 -16.20 8.11 1.31
C ILE A 42 -16.01 6.69 1.78
N ILE A 43 -16.07 5.74 0.84
CA ILE A 43 -15.58 4.39 1.06
C ILE A 43 -14.18 4.28 0.47
N TYR A 44 -13.32 3.49 1.10
CA TYR A 44 -11.92 3.43 0.70
C TYR A 44 -11.26 2.09 0.99
N THR A 45 -10.22 1.81 0.23
CA THR A 45 -9.26 0.72 0.41
C THR A 45 -7.84 1.26 0.28
N ASN A 46 -6.89 0.42 0.68
CA ASN A 46 -5.47 0.59 0.48
C ASN A 46 -4.86 -0.81 0.45
N ASP A 47 -3.67 -0.97 -0.14
CA ASP A 47 -2.86 -2.18 0.00
C ASP A 47 -3.63 -3.47 -0.31
N PHE A 48 -4.38 -3.49 -1.42
CA PHE A 48 -5.22 -4.63 -1.78
C PHE A 48 -4.40 -5.88 -2.10
N HIS A 49 -3.16 -5.72 -2.59
CA HIS A 49 -2.18 -6.81 -2.81
C HIS A 49 -2.76 -8.04 -3.52
N SER A 50 -3.48 -7.82 -4.62
CA SER A 50 -4.09 -8.90 -5.41
C SER A 50 -5.03 -9.85 -4.60
N ALA A 51 -5.57 -9.41 -3.46
CA ALA A 51 -6.40 -10.23 -2.55
C ALA A 51 -7.83 -10.50 -3.08
N PHE A 52 -7.92 -11.16 -4.24
CA PHE A 52 -9.18 -11.44 -4.93
C PHE A 52 -9.99 -12.57 -4.30
N ASP A 53 -9.31 -13.57 -3.74
CA ASP A 53 -9.92 -14.69 -3.01
C ASP A 53 -10.08 -14.35 -1.51
N PRO A 54 -11.17 -14.78 -0.85
CA PRO A 54 -11.29 -14.69 0.59
C PRO A 54 -10.24 -15.55 1.31
N ILE A 55 -9.73 -15.04 2.43
CA ILE A 55 -8.79 -15.77 3.30
C ILE A 55 -9.49 -16.28 4.57
N PRO A 56 -9.12 -17.47 5.09
CA PRO A 56 -9.56 -17.88 6.42
C PRO A 56 -8.93 -16.97 7.48
N ALA A 57 -9.75 -16.42 8.38
CA ALA A 57 -9.31 -15.62 9.50
C ALA A 57 -8.87 -16.54 10.66
N TYR A 58 -7.70 -17.17 10.52
CA TYR A 58 -7.20 -18.19 11.45
C TYR A 58 -7.03 -17.72 12.90
N TRP A 59 -7.03 -16.41 13.14
CA TRP A 59 -6.97 -15.80 14.46
C TRP A 59 -8.35 -15.67 15.13
N LEU A 60 -9.43 -16.07 14.45
CA LEU A 60 -10.79 -16.05 14.98
C LEU A 60 -11.33 -17.47 15.19
N PRO A 61 -12.18 -17.70 16.21
CA PRO A 61 -12.83 -18.98 16.42
C PRO A 61 -13.60 -19.44 15.18
N GLY A 62 -13.34 -20.68 14.74
CA GLY A 62 -13.97 -21.26 13.55
C GLY A 62 -13.40 -20.80 12.21
N SER A 63 -12.36 -19.95 12.21
CA SER A 63 -11.66 -19.48 11.00
C SER A 63 -12.60 -18.99 9.87
N PRO A 64 -13.57 -18.09 10.14
CA PRO A 64 -14.46 -17.54 9.11
C PRO A 64 -13.65 -16.86 8.00
N LYS A 65 -14.22 -16.77 6.80
CA LYS A 65 -13.57 -16.12 5.67
C LYS A 65 -13.78 -14.61 5.66
N LEU A 66 -12.69 -13.91 5.37
CA LEU A 66 -12.64 -12.46 5.21
C LEU A 66 -12.14 -12.06 3.81
N GLY A 67 -12.58 -10.91 3.34
CA GLY A 67 -12.09 -10.27 2.12
C GLY A 67 -12.60 -10.87 0.82
N GLY A 68 -11.78 -10.78 -0.23
CA GLY A 68 -12.12 -11.15 -1.59
C GLY A 68 -12.88 -10.03 -2.33
N ALA A 69 -12.39 -9.67 -3.52
CA ALA A 69 -12.84 -8.50 -4.26
C ALA A 69 -14.33 -8.50 -4.58
N ALA A 70 -14.90 -9.67 -4.93
CA ALA A 70 -16.32 -9.78 -5.24
C ALA A 70 -17.21 -9.48 -4.02
N TYR A 71 -16.77 -9.86 -2.82
CA TYR A 71 -17.52 -9.60 -1.58
C TYR A 71 -17.34 -8.16 -1.11
N LEU A 72 -16.13 -7.61 -1.26
CA LEU A 72 -15.87 -6.19 -0.99
C LEU A 72 -16.68 -5.30 -1.93
N SER A 73 -16.73 -5.63 -3.23
CA SER A 73 -17.59 -4.93 -4.20
C SER A 73 -19.08 -5.03 -3.84
N ALA A 74 -19.53 -6.21 -3.40
CA ALA A 74 -20.92 -6.37 -2.96
C ALA A 74 -21.26 -5.46 -1.77
N LEU A 75 -20.36 -5.34 -0.80
CA LEU A 75 -20.50 -4.44 0.35
C LEU A 75 -20.47 -2.97 -0.06
N ALA A 76 -19.53 -2.56 -0.91
CA ALA A 76 -19.48 -1.21 -1.49
C ALA A 76 -20.79 -0.87 -2.23
N ASN A 77 -21.34 -1.82 -2.98
CA ASN A 77 -22.61 -1.65 -3.71
C ASN A 77 -23.83 -1.59 -2.77
N GLN A 78 -23.80 -2.24 -1.60
CA GLN A 78 -24.84 -2.04 -0.57
C GLN A 78 -24.82 -0.59 -0.05
N ILE A 79 -23.62 -0.03 0.18
CA ILE A 79 -23.46 1.35 0.63
C ILE A 79 -23.92 2.34 -0.45
N ARG A 80 -23.53 2.13 -1.72
CA ARG A 80 -23.98 2.95 -2.85
C ARG A 80 -25.50 2.95 -3.06
N ARG A 81 -26.20 1.88 -2.68
CA ARG A 81 -27.69 1.83 -2.71
C ARG A 81 -28.33 2.56 -1.54
N ARG A 82 -27.67 2.58 -0.38
CA ARG A 82 -28.16 3.20 0.85
C ARG A 82 -27.92 4.71 0.87
N ASP A 83 -26.72 5.13 0.48
CA ASP A 83 -26.23 6.49 0.62
C ASP A 83 -26.26 7.22 -0.75
N LYS A 84 -26.62 8.51 -0.76
CA LYS A 84 -26.87 9.25 -2.02
C LYS A 84 -25.61 9.75 -2.71
N THR A 85 -24.65 10.26 -1.94
CA THR A 85 -23.38 10.81 -2.43
C THR A 85 -22.26 9.98 -1.85
N VAL A 86 -21.84 8.95 -2.58
CA VAL A 86 -20.77 8.02 -2.17
C VAL A 86 -19.61 8.21 -3.12
N PHE A 87 -18.37 8.24 -2.65
CA PHE A 87 -17.15 8.13 -3.46
C PHE A 87 -16.36 6.88 -3.05
N PHE A 88 -15.67 6.24 -3.99
CA PHE A 88 -14.83 5.07 -3.73
C PHE A 88 -13.38 5.29 -4.16
N PHE A 89 -12.45 5.28 -3.21
CA PHE A 89 -11.04 5.54 -3.46
C PHE A 89 -10.13 4.40 -3.04
N ASP A 90 -8.97 4.32 -3.68
CA ASP A 90 -7.86 3.45 -3.30
C ASP A 90 -6.57 4.26 -3.17
N THR A 91 -5.69 3.91 -2.25
CA THR A 91 -4.43 4.64 -2.02
C THR A 91 -3.19 3.93 -2.56
N GLY A 92 -3.32 2.99 -3.49
CA GLY A 92 -2.18 2.28 -4.09
C GLY A 92 -1.88 0.95 -3.43
N ASP A 93 -0.88 0.26 -4.00
CA ASP A 93 -0.56 -1.15 -3.74
C ASP A 93 -1.76 -2.07 -3.99
N MET A 94 -2.40 -1.86 -5.15
CA MET A 94 -3.33 -2.85 -5.68
C MET A 94 -2.55 -4.11 -6.09
N PHE A 95 -1.36 -3.91 -6.66
CA PHE A 95 -0.35 -4.96 -6.85
C PHE A 95 0.27 -5.24 -5.47
N THR A 96 0.73 -6.44 -5.10
CA THR A 96 1.28 -7.53 -5.91
C THR A 96 0.83 -8.91 -5.37
N GLY A 97 0.74 -9.89 -6.26
CA GLY A 97 0.37 -11.28 -5.97
C GLY A 97 0.46 -12.14 -7.23
N MET A 98 0.00 -13.39 -7.21
CA MET A 98 0.10 -14.31 -8.35
C MET A 98 -0.55 -13.75 -9.62
N LEU A 99 -1.78 -13.23 -9.54
CA LEU A 99 -2.47 -12.71 -10.72
C LEU A 99 -1.76 -11.45 -11.25
N SER A 100 -1.26 -10.62 -10.34
CA SER A 100 -0.43 -9.45 -10.70
C SER A 100 0.81 -9.86 -11.47
N ASN A 101 1.52 -10.90 -11.01
CA ASN A 101 2.74 -11.39 -11.65
C ASN A 101 2.47 -11.85 -13.09
N ILE A 102 1.42 -12.64 -13.29
CA ILE A 102 1.12 -13.25 -14.59
C ILE A 102 0.57 -12.22 -15.59
N THR A 103 -0.31 -11.33 -15.14
CA THR A 103 -0.93 -10.33 -16.02
C THR A 103 -0.19 -9.00 -16.02
N ARG A 104 0.93 -8.89 -15.31
CA ARG A 104 1.70 -7.65 -15.10
C ARG A 104 0.82 -6.48 -14.67
N GLY A 105 -0.17 -6.76 -13.81
CA GLY A 105 -1.10 -5.76 -13.30
C GLY A 105 -2.41 -5.55 -14.07
N GLU A 106 -2.54 -6.06 -15.30
CA GLU A 106 -3.71 -5.82 -16.15
C GLU A 106 -5.03 -6.23 -15.46
N ALA A 107 -5.08 -7.44 -14.90
CA ALA A 107 -6.30 -7.95 -14.26
C ALA A 107 -6.70 -7.12 -13.04
N LEU A 108 -5.73 -6.51 -12.36
CA LEU A 108 -5.94 -5.75 -11.13
C LEU A 108 -6.60 -4.42 -11.46
N MET A 109 -6.06 -3.69 -12.44
CA MET A 109 -6.65 -2.45 -12.93
C MET A 109 -8.05 -2.66 -13.51
N GLU A 110 -8.25 -3.76 -14.25
CA GLU A 110 -9.56 -4.14 -14.78
C GLU A 110 -10.57 -4.55 -13.70
N MET A 111 -10.10 -5.08 -12.57
CA MET A 111 -10.95 -5.38 -11.42
C MET A 111 -11.41 -4.09 -10.74
N MET A 112 -10.50 -3.14 -10.52
CA MET A 112 -10.86 -1.83 -9.96
C MET A 112 -11.93 -1.13 -10.82
N MET A 113 -11.79 -1.20 -12.15
CA MET A 113 -12.81 -0.68 -13.07
C MET A 113 -14.18 -1.34 -12.82
N SER A 114 -14.22 -2.64 -12.60
CA SER A 114 -15.46 -3.40 -12.37
C SER A 114 -16.07 -3.14 -10.99
N MET A 115 -15.24 -2.82 -10.00
CA MET A 115 -15.65 -2.43 -8.64
C MET A 115 -16.12 -0.96 -8.57
N GLY A 116 -15.86 -0.17 -9.61
CA GLY A 116 -16.33 1.21 -9.75
C GLY A 116 -15.56 2.21 -8.88
N TYR A 117 -14.24 2.07 -8.75
CA TYR A 117 -13.43 3.10 -8.11
C TYR A 117 -13.53 4.44 -8.86
N ASP A 118 -13.55 5.53 -8.10
CA ASP A 118 -13.61 6.91 -8.59
C ASP A 118 -12.22 7.51 -8.79
N ALA A 119 -11.22 7.09 -8.01
CA ALA A 119 -9.81 7.46 -8.18
C ALA A 119 -8.88 6.50 -7.41
N MET A 120 -7.61 6.46 -7.79
CA MET A 120 -6.56 5.67 -7.14
C MET A 120 -5.28 6.52 -6.99
N ALA A 121 -4.58 6.45 -5.86
CA ALA A 121 -3.18 6.90 -5.76
C ALA A 121 -2.19 5.80 -6.18
N ILE A 122 -1.00 6.19 -6.59
CA ILE A 122 0.06 5.25 -6.97
C ILE A 122 0.86 4.83 -5.74
N GLY A 123 0.95 3.53 -5.48
CA GLY A 123 1.83 2.92 -4.47
C GLY A 123 3.14 2.42 -5.05
N ASN A 124 3.98 1.81 -4.20
CA ASN A 124 5.29 1.33 -4.62
C ASN A 124 5.18 0.06 -5.48
N HIS A 125 4.23 -0.83 -5.20
CA HIS A 125 4.11 -2.11 -5.89
C HIS A 125 3.54 -1.99 -7.31
N GLU A 126 2.91 -0.86 -7.64
CA GLU A 126 2.58 -0.54 -9.03
C GLU A 126 3.82 -0.54 -9.95
N PHE A 127 5.02 -0.31 -9.39
CA PHE A 127 6.29 -0.31 -10.12
C PHE A 127 7.04 -1.65 -10.16
N ASP A 128 6.48 -2.74 -9.59
CA ASP A 128 7.15 -4.06 -9.54
C ASP A 128 7.50 -4.63 -10.93
N TYR A 129 6.78 -4.18 -11.98
CA TYR A 129 7.03 -4.56 -13.38
C TYR A 129 7.63 -3.43 -14.21
N GLY A 130 8.10 -2.36 -13.56
CA GLY A 130 8.71 -1.19 -14.16
C GLY A 130 7.73 -0.05 -14.49
N SER A 131 8.22 1.18 -14.45
CA SER A 131 7.45 2.41 -14.72
C SER A 131 6.82 2.42 -16.12
N ASP A 132 7.48 1.83 -17.13
CA ASP A 132 6.94 1.72 -18.49
C ASP A 132 5.74 0.77 -18.56
N ASN A 133 5.75 -0.31 -17.76
CA ASN A 133 4.61 -1.21 -17.67
C ASN A 133 3.45 -0.50 -16.99
N PHE A 134 3.70 0.14 -15.84
CA PHE A 134 2.65 0.77 -15.09
C PHE A 134 2.00 1.94 -15.84
N GLU A 135 2.75 2.68 -16.65
CA GLU A 135 2.19 3.72 -17.53
C GLU A 135 1.14 3.13 -18.48
N LYS A 136 1.40 1.94 -19.04
CA LYS A 136 0.41 1.23 -19.86
C LYS A 136 -0.82 0.85 -19.05
N GLN A 137 -0.63 0.30 -17.84
CA GLN A 137 -1.73 -0.15 -16.98
C GLN A 137 -2.61 1.01 -16.50
N MET A 138 -2.00 2.14 -16.11
CA MET A 138 -2.68 3.37 -15.73
C MET A 138 -3.60 3.88 -16.85
N ASN A 139 -3.15 3.82 -18.11
CA ASN A 139 -3.94 4.29 -19.26
C ASN A 139 -5.08 3.34 -19.67
N ARG A 140 -5.25 2.18 -19.02
CA ARG A 140 -6.35 1.23 -19.30
C ARG A 140 -7.65 1.56 -18.58
N VAL A 141 -7.59 2.31 -17.49
CA VAL A 141 -8.75 2.53 -16.62
C VAL A 141 -9.43 3.87 -16.92
N PRO A 142 -10.77 3.96 -16.78
CA PRO A 142 -11.51 5.18 -17.06
C PRO A 142 -11.45 6.20 -15.91
N PHE A 143 -10.97 5.78 -14.73
CA PHE A 143 -10.84 6.62 -13.55
C PHE A 143 -9.42 7.20 -13.43
N PRO A 144 -9.27 8.38 -12.82
CA PRO A 144 -7.97 9.00 -12.61
C PRO A 144 -7.08 8.18 -11.65
N VAL A 145 -5.85 7.94 -12.10
CA VAL A 145 -4.74 7.45 -11.28
C VAL A 145 -3.81 8.64 -10.99
N LEU A 146 -3.49 8.84 -9.71
CA LEU A 146 -2.98 10.10 -9.18
C LEU A 146 -1.62 9.93 -8.50
N GLY A 147 -0.69 10.83 -8.81
CA GLY A 147 0.67 10.85 -8.25
C GLY A 147 1.32 12.21 -8.46
N ALA A 148 1.00 13.16 -7.59
CA ALA A 148 1.38 14.56 -7.73
C ALA A 148 2.87 14.81 -7.63
N ASN A 149 3.58 13.98 -6.87
CA ASN A 149 5.00 14.13 -6.60
C ASN A 149 5.90 13.18 -7.41
N ILE A 150 5.39 12.61 -8.52
CA ILE A 150 6.14 11.69 -9.39
C ILE A 150 6.42 12.37 -10.74
N PHE A 151 7.69 12.42 -11.13
CA PHE A 151 8.18 13.11 -12.31
C PHE A 151 9.06 12.22 -13.17
N TYR A 152 9.10 12.48 -14.48
CA TYR A 152 10.12 11.89 -15.33
C TYR A 152 11.48 12.48 -14.99
N LYS A 153 12.46 11.59 -14.77
CA LYS A 153 13.78 11.94 -14.28
C LYS A 153 14.46 13.00 -15.15
N GLY A 154 14.99 14.03 -14.50
CA GLY A 154 15.65 15.16 -15.17
C GLY A 154 14.73 16.12 -15.91
N THR A 155 13.41 16.09 -15.64
CA THR A 155 12.42 16.97 -16.27
C THR A 155 11.40 17.50 -15.26
N ASP A 156 10.66 18.55 -15.62
CA ASP A 156 9.48 19.03 -14.86
C ASP A 156 8.17 18.37 -15.31
N HIS A 157 8.25 17.34 -16.19
CA HIS A 157 7.09 16.61 -16.66
C HIS A 157 6.63 15.58 -15.62
N ARG A 158 5.35 15.65 -15.26
CA ARG A 158 4.75 14.68 -14.34
C ARG A 158 4.56 13.34 -15.02
N TYR A 159 4.80 12.28 -14.26
CA TYR A 159 4.54 10.91 -14.67
C TYR A 159 3.03 10.60 -14.74
N SER A 160 2.25 11.20 -13.84
CA SER A 160 0.81 10.99 -13.74
C SER A 160 0.06 12.30 -13.41
N ARG A 161 -1.27 12.26 -13.38
CA ARG A 161 -2.07 13.42 -12.99
C ARG A 161 -1.85 13.72 -11.50
N PRO A 162 -1.69 14.99 -11.09
CA PRO A 162 -1.47 15.30 -9.67
C PRO A 162 -2.75 15.19 -8.84
N TYR A 163 -3.86 15.63 -9.42
CA TYR A 163 -5.16 15.66 -8.77
C TYR A 163 -6.29 15.55 -9.80
N THR A 164 -7.51 15.41 -9.29
CA THR A 164 -8.75 15.50 -10.07
C THR A 164 -9.82 16.24 -9.26
N ILE A 165 -10.87 16.69 -9.93
CA ILE A 165 -12.09 17.20 -9.30
C ILE A 165 -13.24 16.30 -9.73
N ILE A 166 -13.95 15.70 -8.77
CA ILE A 166 -15.09 14.82 -9.02
C ILE A 166 -16.35 15.50 -8.49
N GLU A 167 -17.33 15.69 -9.38
CA GLU A 167 -18.65 16.21 -9.00
C GLU A 167 -19.63 15.05 -8.78
N ARG A 168 -20.37 15.07 -7.67
CA ARG A 168 -21.49 14.16 -7.42
C ARG A 168 -22.59 14.86 -6.65
N ASN A 169 -23.80 14.89 -7.21
CA ASN A 169 -24.97 15.55 -6.61
C ASN A 169 -24.70 17.02 -6.19
N GLY A 170 -23.97 17.77 -7.03
CA GLY A 170 -23.60 19.17 -6.75
C GLY A 170 -22.58 19.35 -5.63
N LEU A 171 -21.91 18.30 -5.17
CA LEU A 171 -20.70 18.38 -4.35
C LEU A 171 -19.46 18.26 -5.24
N MET A 172 -18.55 19.23 -5.14
CA MET A 172 -17.27 19.25 -5.83
C MET A 172 -16.17 18.72 -4.90
N LEU A 173 -15.55 17.59 -5.21
CA LEU A 173 -14.51 16.98 -4.39
C LEU A 173 -13.15 17.05 -5.11
N GLY A 174 -12.18 17.77 -4.54
CA GLY A 174 -10.80 17.74 -5.01
C GLY A 174 -10.08 16.52 -4.44
N VAL A 175 -9.41 15.74 -5.28
CA VAL A 175 -8.70 14.52 -4.85
C VAL A 175 -7.27 14.59 -5.33
N ILE A 176 -6.31 14.52 -4.41
CA ILE A 176 -4.86 14.59 -4.65
C ILE A 176 -4.25 13.21 -4.36
N GLY A 177 -3.37 12.69 -5.23
CA GLY A 177 -2.64 11.45 -4.96
C GLY A 177 -1.16 11.70 -4.70
N ILE A 178 -0.57 11.04 -3.71
CA ILE A 178 0.88 11.09 -3.44
C ILE A 178 1.45 9.74 -3.02
N ILE A 179 2.77 9.64 -3.12
CA ILE A 179 3.58 8.56 -2.55
C ILE A 179 4.67 9.16 -1.65
N GLY A 180 4.90 8.56 -0.48
CA GLY A 180 5.93 9.00 0.46
C GLY A 180 7.33 8.53 0.09
N LEU A 181 8.35 9.24 0.57
CA LEU A 181 9.75 8.88 0.30
C LEU A 181 10.16 7.55 0.97
N ASP A 182 9.57 7.20 2.13
CA ASP A 182 9.82 5.90 2.76
C ASP A 182 9.23 4.75 1.94
N ALA A 183 7.98 4.88 1.50
CA ALA A 183 7.34 3.89 0.62
C ALA A 183 8.10 3.72 -0.70
N ARG A 184 8.64 4.81 -1.25
CA ARG A 184 9.52 4.76 -2.42
C ARG A 184 10.79 3.92 -2.19
N SER A 185 11.29 3.81 -0.95
CA SER A 185 12.52 3.07 -0.66
C SER A 185 12.39 1.56 -0.82
N VAL A 186 11.16 1.04 -0.83
CA VAL A 186 10.88 -0.41 -1.02
C VAL A 186 10.46 -0.77 -2.44
N ALA A 187 10.35 0.21 -3.34
CA ALA A 187 10.16 -0.07 -4.76
C ALA A 187 11.45 -0.65 -5.36
N LEU A 188 11.32 -1.60 -6.28
CA LEU A 188 12.47 -2.24 -6.94
C LEU A 188 13.33 -1.18 -7.67
N PRO A 189 14.61 -0.96 -7.28
CA PRO A 189 15.43 0.13 -7.82
C PRO A 189 15.54 0.15 -9.35
N SER A 190 15.65 -1.03 -9.97
CA SER A 190 15.73 -1.19 -11.43
C SER A 190 14.41 -0.84 -12.14
N GLY A 191 13.25 -0.95 -11.47
CA GLY A 191 11.93 -0.67 -12.05
C GLY A 191 11.58 0.81 -12.20
N ILE A 192 12.35 1.70 -11.59
CA ILE A 192 12.00 3.12 -11.38
C ILE A 192 13.13 4.07 -11.77
N THR A 193 14.07 3.59 -12.60
CA THR A 193 15.24 4.35 -13.05
C THR A 193 14.91 5.61 -13.87
N LYS A 194 13.70 5.67 -14.45
CA LYS A 194 13.23 6.77 -15.31
C LYS A 194 12.39 7.83 -14.61
N ILE A 195 12.11 7.64 -13.32
CA ILE A 195 11.22 8.52 -12.57
C ILE A 195 11.84 8.95 -11.24
N ASP A 196 11.56 10.18 -10.84
CA ASP A 196 11.97 10.77 -9.57
C ASP A 196 10.74 11.12 -8.73
N PHE A 197 10.96 11.19 -7.42
CA PHE A 197 9.92 11.36 -6.40
C PHE A 197 10.30 12.56 -5.55
N LEU A 198 9.46 13.59 -5.56
CA LEU A 198 9.67 14.79 -4.75
C LEU A 198 9.08 14.61 -3.34
N ASP A 199 9.54 15.45 -2.40
CA ASP A 199 8.88 15.59 -1.10
C ASP A 199 7.38 15.92 -1.32
N PRO A 200 6.45 15.11 -0.82
CA PRO A 200 5.02 15.32 -1.04
C PRO A 200 4.49 16.59 -0.37
N ILE A 201 5.08 17.06 0.74
CA ILE A 201 4.54 18.20 1.51
C ILE A 201 4.44 19.49 0.68
N PRO A 202 5.50 20.01 0.04
CA PRO A 202 5.39 21.19 -0.81
C PRO A 202 4.42 21.00 -1.98
N VAL A 203 4.38 19.81 -2.58
CA VAL A 203 3.52 19.47 -3.72
C VAL A 203 2.03 19.49 -3.32
N VAL A 204 1.68 18.86 -2.19
CA VAL A 204 0.29 18.84 -1.68
C VAL A 204 -0.14 20.25 -1.28
N ARG A 205 0.74 21.04 -0.66
CA ARG A 205 0.43 22.43 -0.29
C ARG A 205 0.07 23.29 -1.50
N GLU A 206 0.80 23.13 -2.60
CA GLU A 206 0.50 23.79 -3.87
C GLU A 206 -0.84 23.33 -4.46
N ALA A 207 -1.07 22.02 -4.55
CA ALA A 207 -2.32 21.47 -5.07
C ALA A 207 -3.55 21.90 -4.23
N VAL A 208 -3.42 21.94 -2.90
CA VAL A 208 -4.47 22.43 -2.00
C VAL A 208 -4.79 23.90 -2.29
N ARG A 209 -3.77 24.75 -2.46
CA ARG A 209 -3.95 26.17 -2.78
C ARG A 209 -4.71 26.36 -4.10
N GLU A 210 -4.44 25.55 -5.11
CA GLU A 210 -5.11 25.60 -6.41
C GLU A 210 -6.57 25.11 -6.35
N LEU A 211 -6.82 24.03 -5.61
CA LEU A 211 -8.14 23.39 -5.54
C LEU A 211 -9.12 24.12 -4.63
N LYS A 212 -8.66 24.67 -3.50
CA LYS A 212 -9.51 25.28 -2.46
C LYS A 212 -10.56 26.29 -2.95
N PRO A 213 -10.30 27.18 -3.94
CA PRO A 213 -11.36 28.07 -4.44
C PRO A 213 -12.44 27.33 -5.25
N GLN A 214 -12.13 26.17 -5.83
CA GLN A 214 -12.94 25.47 -6.84
C GLN A 214 -13.78 24.33 -6.27
N VAL A 215 -13.42 23.78 -5.10
CA VAL A 215 -14.03 22.57 -4.54
C VAL A 215 -14.71 22.83 -3.19
N ASP A 216 -15.60 21.92 -2.80
CA ASP A 216 -16.25 21.92 -1.49
C ASP A 216 -15.39 21.27 -0.41
N LEU A 217 -14.65 20.22 -0.76
CA LEU A 217 -13.77 19.45 0.12
C LEU A 217 -12.53 18.98 -0.65
N ILE A 218 -11.43 18.77 0.08
CA ILE A 218 -10.19 18.19 -0.44
C ILE A 218 -9.86 16.88 0.28
N VAL A 219 -9.63 15.83 -0.51
CA VAL A 219 -9.17 14.52 -0.07
C VAL A 219 -7.74 14.29 -0.58
N VAL A 220 -6.85 13.84 0.29
CA VAL A 220 -5.54 13.30 -0.09
C VAL A 220 -5.59 11.79 -0.01
N LEU A 221 -5.20 11.12 -1.09
CA LEU A 221 -4.95 9.68 -1.17
C LEU A 221 -3.43 9.48 -1.11
N ALA A 222 -2.95 8.83 -0.07
CA ALA A 222 -1.53 8.83 0.27
C ALA A 222 -0.98 7.43 0.48
N HIS A 223 0.07 7.10 -0.27
CA HIS A 223 0.82 5.88 -0.11
C HIS A 223 2.15 6.15 0.59
N GLN A 224 2.16 6.22 1.92
CA GLN A 224 3.34 6.64 2.68
C GLN A 224 3.44 6.04 4.08
N GLY A 225 4.52 6.35 4.80
CA GLY A 225 4.81 5.77 6.10
C GLY A 225 5.69 4.53 6.00
N LYS A 226 5.77 3.75 7.08
CA LYS A 226 6.58 2.53 7.16
C LYS A 226 5.92 1.38 6.41
N THR A 227 6.71 0.42 5.95
CA THR A 227 6.18 -0.78 5.28
C THR A 227 5.31 -1.65 6.20
N GLY A 228 4.16 -2.05 5.67
CA GLY A 228 3.20 -2.91 6.35
C GLY A 228 3.76 -4.31 6.70
N PRO A 229 3.42 -4.84 7.88
CA PRO A 229 3.92 -6.14 8.32
C PRO A 229 3.35 -7.27 7.47
N GLN A 230 4.23 -8.09 6.91
CA GLN A 230 3.88 -9.23 6.08
C GLN A 230 3.52 -10.45 6.93
N GLN A 231 2.31 -10.43 7.48
CA GLN A 231 1.81 -11.44 8.41
C GLN A 231 0.28 -11.56 8.34
N THR A 232 -0.24 -12.79 8.34
CA THR A 232 -1.67 -13.06 8.10
C THR A 232 -2.60 -12.57 9.21
N ASP A 233 -2.20 -12.67 10.48
CA ASP A 233 -2.99 -12.26 11.63
C ASP A 233 -2.64 -10.85 12.14
N ALA A 234 -1.95 -10.03 11.33
CA ALA A 234 -1.44 -8.72 11.76
C ALA A 234 -2.54 -7.83 12.38
N GLU A 235 -3.76 -7.86 11.83
CA GLU A 235 -4.92 -7.10 12.35
C GLU A 235 -5.25 -7.39 13.81
N ALA A 236 -4.92 -8.58 14.30
CA ALA A 236 -5.22 -9.03 15.66
C ALA A 236 -4.01 -8.88 16.62
N ARG A 237 -2.90 -8.30 16.15
CA ARG A 237 -1.61 -8.27 16.86
C ARG A 237 -1.13 -6.83 17.01
N PRO A 238 -1.54 -6.10 18.08
CA PRO A 238 -1.16 -4.71 18.28
C PRO A 238 0.35 -4.44 18.24
N GLU A 239 1.16 -5.41 18.65
CA GLU A 239 2.62 -5.33 18.70
C GLU A 239 3.32 -5.36 17.33
N VAL A 240 2.63 -5.80 16.27
CA VAL A 240 3.16 -5.79 14.90
C VAL A 240 2.68 -4.59 14.08
N GLN A 241 1.67 -3.87 14.58
CA GLN A 241 1.07 -2.75 13.89
C GLN A 241 2.06 -1.56 13.79
N ARG A 242 2.08 -0.92 12.62
CA ARG A 242 2.89 0.30 12.38
C ARG A 242 2.23 1.54 12.95
N ASP A 243 3.01 2.58 13.19
CA ASP A 243 2.49 3.93 13.38
C ASP A 243 2.01 4.54 12.06
N PHE A 244 1.42 5.72 12.13
CA PHE A 244 0.99 6.55 11.00
C PHE A 244 1.46 8.00 11.23
N ASP A 245 2.66 8.15 11.82
CA ASP A 245 3.18 9.46 12.24
C ASP A 245 3.46 10.38 11.05
N GLU A 246 3.84 9.82 9.89
CA GLU A 246 4.06 10.60 8.67
C GLU A 246 2.75 11.16 8.09
N ASP A 247 1.63 10.45 8.27
CA ASP A 247 0.29 10.95 7.90
C ASP A 247 -0.14 12.11 8.78
N ILE A 248 0.11 11.99 10.10
CA ILE A 248 -0.12 13.06 11.08
C ILE A 248 0.73 14.28 10.72
N ARG A 249 2.02 14.08 10.43
CA ARG A 249 2.97 15.14 10.10
C ARG A 249 2.52 15.92 8.87
N LEU A 250 2.29 15.25 7.73
CA LEU A 250 1.86 15.90 6.49
C LEU A 250 0.56 16.68 6.71
N SER A 251 -0.43 16.05 7.37
CA SER A 251 -1.72 16.69 7.70
C SER A 251 -1.60 17.90 8.63
N GLY A 252 -0.51 18.01 9.41
CA GLY A 252 -0.21 19.16 10.26
C GLY A 252 0.60 20.27 9.58
N GLU A 253 1.36 19.93 8.54
CA GLU A 253 2.17 20.85 7.73
C GLU A 253 1.39 21.46 6.56
N VAL A 254 0.27 20.86 6.15
CA VAL A 254 -0.57 21.33 5.04
C VAL A 254 -2.01 21.59 5.51
N GLU A 255 -2.35 22.87 5.67
CA GLU A 255 -3.72 23.29 6.01
C GLU A 255 -4.67 23.21 4.81
N GLY A 256 -5.93 22.85 5.06
CA GLY A 256 -6.97 22.81 4.03
C GLY A 256 -7.25 21.42 3.45
N ILE A 257 -6.62 20.37 4.01
CA ILE A 257 -7.00 18.97 3.75
C ILE A 257 -8.16 18.61 4.69
N ASP A 258 -9.29 18.19 4.13
CA ASP A 258 -10.45 17.75 4.92
C ASP A 258 -10.31 16.28 5.33
N VAL A 259 -9.90 15.42 4.40
CA VAL A 259 -9.73 13.98 4.62
C VAL A 259 -8.39 13.53 4.05
N PHE A 260 -7.66 12.73 4.82
CA PHE A 260 -6.44 12.06 4.45
C PHE A 260 -6.65 10.55 4.53
N VAL A 261 -6.62 9.87 3.38
CA VAL A 261 -6.71 8.41 3.30
C VAL A 261 -5.30 7.86 3.11
N GLY A 262 -4.79 7.15 4.11
CA GLY A 262 -3.45 6.54 4.11
C GLY A 262 -3.43 5.13 3.55
N GLY A 263 -2.22 4.64 3.27
CA GLY A 263 -1.89 3.31 2.76
C GLY A 263 -0.46 2.92 3.16
N HIS A 264 0.13 1.91 2.50
CA HIS A 264 1.50 1.40 2.70
C HIS A 264 1.78 0.69 4.02
N ALA A 265 1.38 1.30 5.14
CA ALA A 265 1.65 0.80 6.49
C ALA A 265 0.76 -0.36 6.92
N HIS A 266 -0.27 -0.68 6.14
CA HIS A 266 -1.29 -1.68 6.48
C HIS A 266 -1.87 -1.44 7.89
N ARG A 267 -1.97 -0.18 8.30
CA ARG A 267 -2.38 0.22 9.65
C ARG A 267 -3.85 0.57 9.65
N GLY A 268 -4.68 -0.35 10.15
CA GLY A 268 -6.10 -0.06 10.34
C GLY A 268 -6.31 1.01 11.41
N ILE A 269 -6.96 2.10 11.02
CA ILE A 269 -7.43 3.18 11.89
C ILE A 269 -8.93 2.94 12.14
N GLU A 270 -9.23 2.16 13.19
CA GLU A 270 -10.60 1.70 13.51
C GLU A 270 -11.59 2.85 13.76
N LYS A 271 -11.10 4.02 14.19
CA LYS A 271 -11.86 5.27 14.28
C LYS A 271 -11.05 6.40 13.68
N PRO A 272 -11.63 7.29 12.85
CA PRO A 272 -10.90 8.39 12.24
C PRO A 272 -10.11 9.19 13.26
N TYR A 273 -8.82 9.39 13.00
CA TYR A 273 -7.99 10.28 13.80
C TYR A 273 -8.21 11.72 13.35
N VAL A 274 -8.48 12.63 14.30
CA VAL A 274 -8.68 14.04 14.00
C VAL A 274 -7.39 14.79 14.32
N HIS A 275 -6.74 15.34 13.30
CA HIS A 275 -5.51 16.09 13.52
C HIS A 275 -5.78 17.33 14.39
N PRO A 276 -5.07 17.52 15.53
CA PRO A 276 -5.45 18.51 16.54
C PRO A 276 -5.29 19.96 16.08
N LYS A 277 -4.41 20.23 15.11
CA LYS A 277 -4.14 21.58 14.60
C LYS A 277 -5.03 21.96 13.43
N THR A 278 -5.29 21.02 12.52
CA THR A 278 -5.88 21.29 11.20
C THR A 278 -7.31 20.76 11.08
N GLY A 279 -7.73 19.85 11.97
CA GLY A 279 -9.02 19.18 11.90
C GLY A 279 -9.12 18.11 10.81
N THR A 280 -8.03 17.83 10.08
CA THR A 280 -7.98 16.80 9.04
C THR A 280 -8.33 15.43 9.62
N LEU A 281 -9.23 14.71 8.93
CA LEU A 281 -9.61 13.34 9.28
C LEU A 281 -8.65 12.36 8.61
N ILE A 282 -7.89 11.60 9.41
CA ILE A 282 -6.94 10.59 8.92
C ILE A 282 -7.56 9.21 9.08
N VAL A 283 -7.58 8.44 8.00
CA VAL A 283 -8.18 7.10 7.93
C VAL A 283 -7.32 6.15 7.09
N GLN A 284 -7.33 4.86 7.42
CA GLN A 284 -6.59 3.82 6.69
C GLN A 284 -7.14 2.43 7.08
N THR A 285 -7.08 1.46 6.17
CA THR A 285 -7.45 0.06 6.40
C THR A 285 -6.21 -0.84 6.63
N TYR A 286 -6.42 -2.10 7.01
CA TYR A 286 -5.36 -3.08 7.22
C TYR A 286 -4.77 -3.69 5.92
N GLY A 287 -5.26 -3.31 4.75
CA GLY A 287 -4.90 -3.96 3.48
C GLY A 287 -5.71 -5.22 3.17
N TYR A 288 -5.33 -5.91 2.08
CA TYR A 288 -5.84 -7.21 1.63
C TYR A 288 -7.37 -7.32 1.44
N GLY A 289 -8.08 -6.19 1.42
CA GLY A 289 -9.54 -6.15 1.24
C GLY A 289 -10.34 -6.82 2.36
N THR A 290 -9.75 -7.16 3.50
CA THR A 290 -10.44 -7.75 4.67
C THR A 290 -11.35 -6.73 5.37
N ARG A 291 -11.08 -5.44 5.15
CA ARG A 291 -11.88 -4.30 5.58
C ARG A 291 -12.25 -3.42 4.38
N LEU A 292 -13.45 -2.87 4.42
CA LEU A 292 -13.83 -1.72 3.63
C LEU A 292 -13.88 -0.50 4.56
N GLY A 293 -13.08 0.52 4.26
CA GLY A 293 -13.17 1.79 4.98
C GLY A 293 -14.49 2.48 4.71
N TYR A 294 -15.14 2.99 5.74
CA TYR A 294 -16.38 3.76 5.65
C TYR A 294 -16.24 5.07 6.44
N LEU A 295 -16.42 6.20 5.77
CA LEU A 295 -16.42 7.52 6.38
C LEU A 295 -17.62 8.33 5.89
N LYS A 296 -18.57 8.59 6.78
CA LYS A 296 -19.72 9.45 6.54
C LYS A 296 -19.47 10.84 7.10
N LEU A 297 -19.64 11.85 6.26
CA LEU A 297 -19.46 13.26 6.58
C LEU A 297 -20.80 14.00 6.46
N LYS A 298 -21.04 14.93 7.39
CA LYS A 298 -22.02 16.01 7.20
C LYS A 298 -21.28 17.29 6.88
N VAL A 299 -21.65 17.90 5.76
CA VAL A 299 -20.96 19.06 5.19
C VAL A 299 -21.94 20.22 5.14
N LYS A 300 -21.61 21.35 5.79
CA LYS A 300 -22.39 22.60 5.72
C LYS A 300 -21.54 23.68 5.06
N GLY A 301 -21.95 24.11 3.87
CA GLY A 301 -21.09 24.93 3.01
C GLY A 301 -19.88 24.12 2.54
N ARG A 302 -18.66 24.62 2.81
CA ARG A 302 -17.37 23.96 2.48
C ARG A 302 -16.62 23.48 3.73
N LYS A 303 -17.36 22.98 4.72
CA LYS A 303 -16.81 22.52 6.00
C LYS A 303 -17.48 21.24 6.45
N VAL A 304 -16.68 20.29 6.90
CA VAL A 304 -17.16 19.12 7.66
C VAL A 304 -17.61 19.59 9.05
N ILE A 305 -18.87 19.33 9.41
CA ILE A 305 -19.43 19.69 10.72
C ILE A 305 -19.58 18.50 11.66
N SER A 306 -19.58 17.28 11.12
CA SER A 306 -19.55 16.03 11.89
C SER A 306 -19.13 14.87 10.99
N HIS A 307 -18.53 13.85 11.58
CA HIS A 307 -18.14 12.63 10.88
C HIS A 307 -18.48 11.38 11.70
N GLU A 308 -18.68 10.27 11.00
CA GLU A 308 -18.80 8.92 11.54
C GLU A 308 -17.96 8.02 10.66
N GLY A 309 -17.07 7.20 11.25
CA GLY A 309 -16.23 6.31 10.47
C GLY A 309 -15.91 5.01 11.19
N GLU A 310 -15.80 3.95 10.40
CA GLU A 310 -15.53 2.59 10.85
C GLU A 310 -14.82 1.77 9.76
N LEU A 311 -14.15 0.70 10.17
CA LEU A 311 -13.61 -0.30 9.25
C LEU A 311 -14.56 -1.50 9.18
N LEU A 312 -15.32 -1.60 8.10
CA LEU A 312 -16.31 -2.65 7.91
C LEU A 312 -15.62 -3.96 7.54
N LYS A 313 -15.83 -5.01 8.34
CA LYS A 313 -15.35 -6.36 8.02
C LYS A 313 -16.06 -6.93 6.80
N VAL A 314 -15.29 -7.36 5.80
CA VAL A 314 -15.81 -8.05 4.62
C VAL A 314 -15.98 -9.53 4.97
N TRP A 315 -17.09 -9.86 5.64
CA TRP A 315 -17.43 -11.24 6.00
C TRP A 315 -17.91 -12.04 4.78
N SER A 316 -16.97 -12.63 4.04
CA SER A 316 -17.25 -13.32 2.78
C SER A 316 -18.25 -14.46 2.94
N ASP A 317 -18.24 -15.16 4.08
CA ASP A 317 -19.20 -16.24 4.38
C ASP A 317 -20.65 -15.74 4.60
N LYS A 318 -20.84 -14.44 4.83
CA LYS A 318 -22.15 -13.82 5.10
C LYS A 318 -22.65 -12.94 3.95
N LEU A 319 -21.80 -12.65 2.99
CA LEU A 319 -22.10 -11.80 1.85
C LEU A 319 -22.34 -12.66 0.61
N ARG A 320 -23.21 -12.18 -0.28
CA ARG A 320 -23.27 -12.72 -1.65
C ARG A 320 -22.24 -11.97 -2.49
N PRO A 321 -21.41 -12.65 -3.30
CA PRO A 321 -20.42 -11.97 -4.13
C PRO A 321 -21.11 -11.14 -5.21
N ASP A 322 -20.50 -10.02 -5.58
CA ASP A 322 -20.88 -9.25 -6.75
C ASP A 322 -20.70 -10.11 -8.01
N PRO A 323 -21.77 -10.39 -8.77
CA PRO A 323 -21.70 -11.31 -9.90
C PRO A 323 -20.81 -10.81 -11.03
N VAL A 324 -20.70 -9.49 -11.24
CA VAL A 324 -19.87 -8.92 -12.32
C VAL A 324 -18.39 -9.10 -11.99
N VAL A 325 -18.01 -8.76 -10.76
CA VAL A 325 -16.64 -8.88 -10.26
C VAL A 325 -16.23 -10.36 -10.15
N ALA A 326 -17.13 -11.22 -9.64
CA ALA A 326 -16.88 -12.66 -9.57
C ALA A 326 -16.68 -13.29 -10.95
N ALA A 327 -17.52 -12.96 -11.95
CA ALA A 327 -17.39 -13.47 -13.30
C ALA A 327 -16.09 -13.01 -13.97
N LYS A 328 -15.71 -11.74 -13.81
CA LYS A 328 -14.43 -11.23 -14.33
C LYS A 328 -13.24 -11.95 -13.68
N TYR A 329 -13.28 -12.12 -12.36
CA TYR A 329 -12.21 -12.80 -11.65
C TYR A 329 -12.06 -14.26 -12.10
N GLU A 330 -13.17 -14.98 -12.21
CA GLU A 330 -13.19 -16.36 -12.67
C GLU A 330 -12.65 -16.50 -14.10
N LYS A 331 -12.99 -15.56 -14.99
CA LYS A 331 -12.41 -15.51 -16.35
C LYS A 331 -10.88 -15.45 -16.31
N TYR A 332 -10.31 -14.58 -15.46
CA TYR A 332 -8.86 -14.50 -15.31
C TYR A 332 -8.28 -15.78 -14.71
N LYS A 333 -8.90 -16.37 -13.67
CA LYS A 333 -8.46 -17.64 -13.09
C LYS A 333 -8.39 -18.74 -14.15
N GLN A 334 -9.41 -18.86 -15.00
CA GLN A 334 -9.44 -19.85 -16.08
C GLN A 334 -8.34 -19.62 -17.11
N GLN A 335 -8.04 -18.37 -17.46
CA GLN A 335 -6.94 -18.03 -18.37
C GLN A 335 -5.57 -18.43 -17.81
N VAL A 336 -5.34 -18.25 -16.51
CA VAL A 336 -4.05 -18.56 -15.88
C VAL A 336 -3.95 -19.99 -15.35
N ALA A 337 -5.07 -20.69 -15.20
CA ALA A 337 -5.16 -22.05 -14.64
C ALA A 337 -4.18 -23.07 -15.27
N PRO A 338 -3.95 -23.10 -16.61
CA PRO A 338 -2.98 -24.01 -17.21
C PRO A 338 -1.55 -23.81 -16.70
N VAL A 339 -1.22 -22.59 -16.24
CA VAL A 339 0.10 -22.23 -15.72
C VAL A 339 0.17 -22.45 -14.20
N ILE A 340 -0.85 -22.02 -13.45
CA ILE A 340 -0.80 -21.97 -11.99
C ILE A 340 -1.38 -23.18 -11.28
N GLY A 341 -2.28 -23.92 -11.94
CA GLY A 341 -3.06 -25.00 -11.33
C GLY A 341 -2.26 -26.29 -11.12
N GLN A 342 -1.08 -26.38 -11.73
CA GLN A 342 -0.20 -27.55 -11.61
C GLN A 342 0.25 -27.75 -10.16
N VAL A 343 -0.10 -28.88 -9.56
CA VAL A 343 0.44 -29.33 -8.27
C VAL A 343 1.93 -29.61 -8.43
N VAL A 344 2.75 -28.97 -7.60
CA VAL A 344 4.21 -29.08 -7.62
C VAL A 344 4.73 -29.98 -6.50
N GLY A 345 3.93 -30.21 -5.47
CA GLY A 345 4.25 -31.07 -4.34
C GLY A 345 3.19 -30.92 -3.26
N SER A 346 3.59 -31.14 -2.00
CA SER A 346 2.74 -30.96 -0.83
C SER A 346 3.54 -30.47 0.37
N SER A 347 2.88 -29.86 1.33
CA SER A 347 3.46 -29.47 2.62
C SER A 347 2.73 -30.17 3.77
N LYS A 348 3.46 -30.76 4.71
CA LYS A 348 2.82 -31.42 5.87
C LYS A 348 2.08 -30.47 6.79
N VAL A 349 2.53 -29.23 6.85
CA VAL A 349 1.95 -28.18 7.68
C VAL A 349 1.75 -26.92 6.84
N ARG A 350 0.94 -25.99 7.34
CA ARG A 350 0.89 -24.65 6.78
C ARG A 350 2.21 -23.94 7.09
N LEU A 351 2.90 -23.47 6.05
CA LEU A 351 4.09 -22.65 6.22
C LEU A 351 3.64 -21.20 6.42
N VAL A 352 3.66 -20.78 7.68
CA VAL A 352 3.22 -19.44 8.10
C VAL A 352 4.37 -18.44 8.06
N ARG A 353 4.01 -17.17 7.83
CA ARG A 353 4.92 -16.03 7.93
C ARG A 353 4.79 -15.34 9.28
N ASP A 354 5.89 -14.79 9.76
CA ASP A 354 5.94 -13.90 10.91
C ASP A 354 6.89 -12.76 10.56
N TYR A 355 6.43 -11.52 10.75
CA TYR A 355 7.18 -10.36 10.30
C TYR A 355 8.24 -9.90 11.32
N ARG A 356 8.08 -10.26 12.61
CA ARG A 356 8.95 -9.83 13.71
C ARG A 356 9.68 -10.99 14.39
N ALA A 357 9.50 -12.22 13.91
CA ALA A 357 10.16 -13.42 14.42
C ALA A 357 10.62 -14.35 13.28
N GLU A 358 11.37 -15.40 13.65
CA GLU A 358 11.66 -16.52 12.75
C GLU A 358 10.36 -17.24 12.37
N SER A 359 10.14 -17.46 11.08
CA SER A 359 8.91 -18.04 10.55
C SER A 359 9.16 -19.34 9.79
N LEU A 360 8.14 -20.21 9.73
CA LEU A 360 8.24 -21.47 8.96
C LEU A 360 8.49 -21.19 7.48
N LEU A 361 7.75 -20.26 6.87
CA LEU A 361 7.90 -19.99 5.45
C LEU A 361 9.20 -19.27 5.13
N GLY A 362 9.59 -18.27 5.93
CA GLY A 362 10.85 -17.55 5.75
C GLY A 362 12.08 -18.46 5.89
N SER A 363 12.12 -19.29 6.93
CA SER A 363 13.19 -20.27 7.13
C SER A 363 13.22 -21.34 6.01
N PHE A 364 12.05 -21.75 5.51
CA PHE A 364 11.97 -22.69 4.38
C PHE A 364 12.55 -22.07 3.10
N VAL A 365 12.19 -20.83 2.76
CA VAL A 365 12.71 -20.16 1.56
C VAL A 365 14.23 -19.97 1.67
N ALA A 366 14.74 -19.58 2.85
CA ALA A 366 16.17 -19.49 3.10
C ALA A 366 16.87 -20.86 2.93
N ASP A 367 16.28 -21.96 3.40
CA ASP A 367 16.83 -23.31 3.20
C ASP A 367 16.89 -23.69 1.72
N VAL A 368 15.85 -23.38 0.96
CA VAL A 368 15.80 -23.63 -0.49
C VAL A 368 16.90 -22.86 -1.21
N MET A 369 17.04 -21.56 -0.93
CA MET A 369 18.10 -20.73 -1.54
C MET A 369 19.50 -21.27 -1.22
N ARG A 370 19.74 -21.63 0.04
CA ARG A 370 21.02 -22.21 0.47
C ARG A 370 21.30 -23.54 -0.23
N SER A 371 20.30 -24.41 -0.29
CA SER A 371 20.41 -25.74 -0.90
C SER A 371 20.65 -25.69 -2.41
N GLU A 372 19.96 -24.80 -3.14
CA GLU A 372 20.09 -24.70 -4.61
C GLU A 372 21.43 -24.09 -5.02
N SER A 373 21.89 -23.07 -4.27
CA SER A 373 23.14 -22.35 -4.59
C SER A 373 24.42 -23.03 -4.08
N GLY A 374 24.29 -23.94 -3.12
CA GLY A 374 25.42 -24.49 -2.36
C GLY A 374 26.16 -23.44 -1.53
N ALA A 375 25.48 -22.38 -1.11
CA ALA A 375 26.02 -21.33 -0.25
C ALA A 375 26.18 -21.81 1.21
N ASP A 376 27.02 -21.14 1.99
CA ASP A 376 27.22 -21.44 3.40
C ASP A 376 26.00 -21.04 4.23
N ILE A 377 25.40 -19.89 3.90
CA ILE A 377 24.21 -19.32 4.56
C ILE A 377 23.24 -18.76 3.52
N ALA A 378 22.02 -18.45 3.95
CA ALA A 378 21.07 -17.70 3.14
C ALA A 378 20.28 -16.67 3.97
N PHE A 379 19.88 -15.59 3.32
CA PHE A 379 19.04 -14.53 3.85
C PHE A 379 17.80 -14.31 2.98
N GLU A 380 16.63 -14.23 3.62
CA GLU A 380 15.36 -13.83 3.00
C GLU A 380 14.74 -12.71 3.83
N ASN A 381 14.28 -11.63 3.21
CA ASN A 381 13.57 -10.57 3.92
C ASN A 381 12.13 -10.98 4.21
N ALA A 382 11.64 -10.74 5.43
CA ALA A 382 10.25 -11.03 5.80
C ALA A 382 9.24 -10.31 4.89
N GLY A 383 9.62 -9.13 4.36
CA GLY A 383 8.83 -8.39 3.38
C GLY A 383 8.64 -9.09 2.03
N GLY A 384 9.57 -9.98 1.64
CA GLY A 384 9.59 -10.70 0.37
C GLY A 384 8.55 -11.83 0.28
N VAL A 385 8.05 -12.28 1.43
CA VAL A 385 7.10 -13.39 1.53
C VAL A 385 5.70 -12.85 1.78
N ARG A 386 4.75 -13.08 0.86
CA ARG A 386 3.50 -12.28 0.77
C ARG A 386 2.22 -13.04 1.13
N ALA A 387 2.25 -14.36 1.03
CA ALA A 387 1.17 -15.25 1.44
C ALA A 387 1.73 -16.51 2.11
N ASP A 388 0.90 -17.17 2.90
CA ASP A 388 1.24 -18.45 3.50
C ASP A 388 1.06 -19.59 2.48
N ILE A 389 1.87 -20.64 2.60
CA ILE A 389 1.67 -21.87 1.82
C ILE A 389 0.79 -22.83 2.65
N PRO A 390 -0.34 -23.31 2.11
CA PRO A 390 -1.25 -24.19 2.84
C PRO A 390 -0.63 -25.56 3.13
N ALA A 391 -1.20 -26.27 4.10
CA ALA A 391 -0.94 -27.70 4.28
C ALA A 391 -1.63 -28.51 3.18
N GLY A 392 -1.10 -29.68 2.85
CA GLY A 392 -1.61 -30.55 1.79
C GLY A 392 -1.02 -30.21 0.42
N PRO A 393 -1.74 -30.48 -0.69
CA PRO A 393 -1.26 -30.20 -2.04
C PRO A 393 -0.92 -28.72 -2.25
N VAL A 394 0.25 -28.47 -2.83
CA VAL A 394 0.76 -27.14 -3.16
C VAL A 394 0.84 -27.02 -4.68
N ASN A 395 0.21 -26.02 -5.26
CA ASN A 395 0.30 -25.71 -6.68
C ASN A 395 1.23 -24.51 -6.96
N LYS A 396 1.56 -24.28 -8.23
CA LYS A 396 2.37 -23.12 -8.66
C LYS A 396 1.78 -21.80 -8.19
N GLY A 397 0.44 -21.66 -8.23
CA GLY A 397 -0.26 -20.49 -7.75
C GLY A 397 0.03 -20.16 -6.29
N ASN A 398 0.04 -21.16 -5.41
CA ASN A 398 0.37 -20.97 -3.99
C ASN A 398 1.80 -20.46 -3.79
N VAL A 399 2.77 -20.96 -4.57
CA VAL A 399 4.16 -20.48 -4.51
C VAL A 399 4.28 -19.06 -5.05
N LEU A 400 3.57 -18.74 -6.14
CA LEU A 400 3.55 -17.40 -6.73
C LEU A 400 2.83 -16.38 -5.83
N ASP A 401 1.79 -16.75 -5.09
CA ASP A 401 1.20 -15.85 -4.09
C ASP A 401 2.15 -15.64 -2.91
N ALA A 402 2.88 -16.68 -2.49
CA ALA A 402 3.89 -16.57 -1.43
C ALA A 402 5.10 -15.73 -1.84
N LEU A 403 5.55 -15.86 -3.10
CA LEU A 403 6.76 -15.23 -3.65
C LEU A 403 6.45 -14.56 -5.01
N PRO A 404 5.68 -13.47 -5.02
CA PRO A 404 5.12 -12.92 -6.26
C PRO A 404 6.09 -12.01 -7.03
N PHE A 405 7.23 -11.67 -6.43
CA PHE A 405 8.22 -10.80 -7.05
C PHE A 405 9.05 -11.53 -8.10
N LEU A 406 9.53 -10.77 -9.08
CA LEU A 406 10.49 -11.26 -10.08
C LEU A 406 11.94 -11.26 -9.54
N ASN A 407 12.09 -11.42 -8.22
CA ASN A 407 13.39 -11.48 -7.58
C ASN A 407 14.11 -12.76 -8.01
N THR A 408 15.40 -12.66 -8.33
CA THR A 408 16.22 -13.80 -8.71
C THR A 408 17.13 -14.26 -7.58
N LEU A 409 17.59 -15.51 -7.64
CA LEU A 409 18.56 -16.03 -6.68
C LEU A 409 19.97 -15.47 -6.97
N VAL A 410 20.57 -14.84 -5.97
CA VAL A 410 21.91 -14.23 -6.01
C VAL A 410 22.81 -14.84 -4.94
N VAL A 411 24.08 -15.03 -5.26
CA VAL A 411 25.12 -15.43 -4.31
C VAL A 411 26.14 -14.30 -4.15
N CYS A 412 26.37 -13.90 -2.90
CA CYS A 412 27.33 -12.87 -2.50
C CYS A 412 28.52 -13.50 -1.77
N GLU A 413 29.72 -12.94 -1.94
CA GLU A 413 30.86 -13.17 -1.05
C GLU A 413 30.82 -12.11 0.07
N MET A 414 30.63 -12.56 1.32
CA MET A 414 30.50 -11.66 2.48
C MET A 414 31.44 -12.06 3.61
N THR A 415 32.03 -11.08 4.28
CA THR A 415 32.79 -11.31 5.51
C THR A 415 31.86 -11.59 6.69
N GLY A 416 32.37 -12.22 7.76
CA GLY A 416 31.60 -12.39 9.00
C GLY A 416 31.11 -11.07 9.59
N ALA A 417 31.88 -9.99 9.45
CA ALA A 417 31.47 -8.65 9.87
C ALA A 417 30.24 -8.16 9.09
N GLN A 418 30.24 -8.28 7.76
CA GLN A 418 29.10 -7.90 6.92
C GLN A 418 27.85 -8.73 7.24
N ILE A 419 28.02 -10.02 7.55
CA ILE A 419 26.92 -10.89 7.99
C ILE A 419 26.32 -10.40 9.31
N ARG A 420 27.13 -9.95 10.27
CA ARG A 420 26.63 -9.35 11.52
C ARG A 420 25.85 -8.07 11.26
N GLU A 421 26.33 -7.20 10.37
CA GLU A 421 25.63 -5.95 10.01
C GLU A 421 24.22 -6.23 9.47
N VAL A 422 24.10 -7.19 8.54
CA VAL A 422 22.79 -7.60 7.99
C VAL A 422 21.86 -8.11 9.10
N ILE A 423 22.37 -8.93 10.02
CA ILE A 423 21.56 -9.46 11.14
C ILE A 423 21.17 -8.32 12.11
N GLU A 424 22.09 -7.44 12.48
CA GLU A 424 21.81 -6.27 13.33
C GLU A 424 20.75 -5.35 12.72
N GLN A 425 20.80 -5.14 11.40
CA GLN A 425 19.76 -4.41 10.67
C GLN A 425 18.42 -5.15 10.74
N GLY A 426 18.38 -6.46 10.49
CA GLY A 426 17.15 -7.26 10.64
C GLY A 426 16.58 -7.19 12.06
N LEU A 427 17.44 -7.06 13.07
CA LEU A 427 17.04 -6.91 14.47
C LEU A 427 16.53 -5.49 14.83
N THR A 428 16.61 -4.51 13.93
CA THR A 428 15.89 -3.22 14.11
C THR A 428 14.38 -3.41 14.01
N LEU A 429 13.94 -4.42 13.26
CA LEU A 429 12.54 -4.70 12.88
C LEU A 429 11.89 -3.57 12.06
N GLU A 430 12.72 -2.68 11.50
CA GLU A 430 12.26 -1.61 10.63
C GLU A 430 11.69 -2.16 9.33
N ARG A 431 12.33 -3.16 8.73
CA ARG A 431 11.85 -3.87 7.52
C ARG A 431 11.51 -5.35 7.78
N GLY A 432 11.18 -5.66 9.03
CA GLY A 432 10.92 -7.02 9.50
C GLY A 432 12.20 -7.80 9.80
N MET A 433 12.04 -8.94 10.49
CA MET A 433 13.15 -9.79 10.87
C MET A 433 13.71 -10.54 9.65
N ILE A 434 15.02 -10.43 9.41
CA ILE A 434 15.68 -11.21 8.36
C ILE A 434 15.57 -12.71 8.68
N GLN A 435 15.13 -13.51 7.72
CA GLN A 435 14.97 -14.96 7.83
C GLN A 435 16.26 -15.63 7.36
N VAL A 436 16.68 -16.71 8.01
CA VAL A 436 18.07 -17.21 7.89
C VAL A 436 18.15 -18.72 7.67
N SER A 437 19.21 -19.16 7.01
CA SER A 437 19.64 -20.57 6.96
C SER A 437 21.17 -20.69 7.10
N GLY A 438 21.65 -21.83 7.62
CA GLY A 438 23.09 -22.10 7.80
C GLY A 438 23.76 -21.42 8.98
N LEU A 439 23.00 -20.68 9.81
CA LEU A 439 23.53 -19.97 10.98
C LEU A 439 22.58 -20.06 12.17
N LYS A 440 23.11 -19.69 13.34
CA LYS A 440 22.35 -19.46 14.57
C LYS A 440 22.78 -18.14 15.21
N ALA A 441 21.82 -17.26 15.45
CA ALA A 441 22.01 -15.97 16.11
C ALA A 441 21.25 -15.94 17.44
N LEU A 442 21.93 -15.53 18.51
CA LEU A 442 21.34 -15.17 19.78
C LEU A 442 21.21 -13.65 19.84
N TYR A 443 20.04 -13.11 20.17
CA TYR A 443 19.80 -11.66 20.16
C TYR A 443 19.02 -11.16 21.37
N ASP A 444 19.14 -9.86 21.67
CA ASP A 444 18.39 -9.16 22.71
C ASP A 444 17.86 -7.83 22.16
N LEU A 445 16.56 -7.75 21.90
CA LEU A 445 15.92 -6.56 21.32
C LEU A 445 15.86 -5.37 22.28
N ASN A 446 16.12 -5.59 23.58
CA ASN A 446 16.17 -4.50 24.57
C ASN A 446 17.49 -3.72 24.50
N ARG A 447 18.51 -4.25 23.82
CA ARG A 447 19.75 -3.53 23.59
C ARG A 447 19.57 -2.45 22.54
N PRO A 448 20.39 -1.37 22.58
CA PRO A 448 20.42 -0.38 21.52
C PRO A 448 20.60 -1.03 20.14
N ALA A 449 19.95 -0.48 19.11
CA ALA A 449 20.13 -0.92 17.74
C ALA A 449 21.64 -0.94 17.35
N GLY A 450 22.06 -1.96 16.60
CA GLY A 450 23.47 -2.20 16.29
C GLY A 450 24.27 -2.92 17.40
N LYS A 451 23.63 -3.26 18.53
CA LYS A 451 24.20 -4.07 19.62
C LYS A 451 23.24 -5.18 20.08
N ARG A 452 22.26 -5.53 19.25
CA ARG A 452 21.21 -6.51 19.58
C ARG A 452 21.68 -7.94 19.35
N LEU A 453 22.64 -8.17 18.47
CA LEU A 453 23.24 -9.48 18.24
C LEU A 453 24.23 -9.80 19.38
N VAL A 454 23.93 -10.87 20.11
CA VAL A 454 24.71 -11.31 21.29
C VAL A 454 25.71 -12.39 20.91
N ASP A 455 25.30 -13.37 20.12
CA ASP A 455 26.15 -14.47 19.65
C ASP A 455 25.79 -14.83 18.21
N LEU A 456 26.79 -15.22 17.42
CA LEU A 456 26.59 -15.67 16.04
C LEU A 456 27.48 -16.89 15.76
N LYS A 457 26.83 -17.98 15.34
CA LYS A 457 27.49 -19.18 14.86
C LYS A 457 27.07 -19.46 13.42
N ILE A 458 28.05 -19.73 12.56
CA ILE A 458 27.85 -20.11 11.16
C ILE A 458 28.27 -21.56 11.01
N ASN A 459 27.39 -22.40 10.46
CA ASN A 459 27.59 -23.85 10.37
C ASN A 459 28.02 -24.50 11.71
N GLY A 460 27.49 -23.99 12.84
CA GLY A 460 27.80 -24.47 14.18
C GLY A 460 29.10 -23.96 14.80
N ILE A 461 29.94 -23.24 14.03
CA ILE A 461 31.22 -22.68 14.48
C ILE A 461 31.03 -21.19 14.79
N GLN A 462 31.76 -20.67 15.78
CA GLN A 462 31.75 -19.24 16.08
C GLN A 462 32.09 -18.41 14.84
N ALA A 463 31.29 -17.39 14.55
CA ALA A 463 31.53 -16.54 13.38
C ALA A 463 32.81 -15.71 13.56
N ASP A 464 33.72 -15.86 12.60
CA ASP A 464 34.93 -15.06 12.43
C ASP A 464 34.63 -13.89 11.47
N ASP A 465 34.90 -12.67 11.93
CA ASP A 465 34.61 -11.43 11.22
C ASP A 465 35.43 -11.26 9.93
N GLY A 466 36.64 -11.82 9.87
CA GLY A 466 37.53 -11.73 8.71
C GLY A 466 37.31 -12.87 7.69
N LYS A 467 36.65 -13.96 8.09
CA LYS A 467 36.36 -15.08 7.20
C LYS A 467 35.30 -14.69 6.16
N VAL A 468 35.54 -15.06 4.90
CA VAL A 468 34.57 -14.90 3.80
C VAL A 468 33.69 -16.13 3.71
N TYR A 469 32.39 -15.90 3.52
CA TYR A 469 31.36 -16.92 3.34
C TYR A 469 30.61 -16.65 2.05
N ARG A 470 30.09 -17.72 1.43
CA ARG A 470 29.12 -17.62 0.34
C ARG A 470 27.73 -17.47 0.93
N VAL A 471 27.02 -16.41 0.56
CA VAL A 471 25.71 -16.04 1.10
C VAL A 471 24.70 -16.00 -0.04
N ALA A 472 23.67 -16.84 0.03
CA ALA A 472 22.55 -16.76 -0.90
C ALA A 472 21.52 -15.72 -0.43
N THR A 473 20.96 -14.97 -1.36
CA THR A 473 19.90 -13.99 -1.12
C THR A 473 19.06 -13.80 -2.39
N ASN A 474 18.05 -12.96 -2.32
CA ASN A 474 17.26 -12.54 -3.48
C ASN A 474 17.80 -11.23 -4.08
N SER A 475 17.53 -10.98 -5.36
CA SER A 475 18.07 -9.82 -6.08
C SER A 475 17.65 -8.46 -5.51
N PHE A 476 16.46 -8.36 -4.91
CA PHE A 476 16.01 -7.13 -4.26
C PHE A 476 16.93 -6.74 -3.09
N LEU A 477 17.26 -7.70 -2.21
CA LEU A 477 18.24 -7.48 -1.14
C LEU A 477 19.64 -7.22 -1.70
N ALA A 478 20.03 -7.97 -2.75
CA ALA A 478 21.34 -7.80 -3.38
C ALA A 478 21.54 -6.39 -3.97
N GLU A 479 20.46 -5.75 -4.43
CA GLU A 479 20.40 -4.37 -4.93
C GLU A 479 20.21 -3.31 -3.83
N GLY A 480 20.30 -3.71 -2.54
CA GLY A 480 20.19 -2.80 -1.40
C GLY A 480 18.75 -2.46 -0.98
N GLY A 481 17.77 -3.21 -1.47
CA GLY A 481 16.37 -3.12 -1.04
C GLY A 481 16.21 -3.32 0.48
N ASP A 482 15.11 -2.82 1.04
CA ASP A 482 14.86 -2.80 2.49
C ASP A 482 16.01 -2.14 3.31
N LEU A 483 16.72 -1.20 2.67
CA LEU A 483 17.87 -0.47 3.23
C LEU A 483 19.12 -1.34 3.50
N TYR A 484 19.19 -2.58 3.03
CA TYR A 484 20.35 -3.48 3.25
C TYR A 484 21.56 -3.10 2.38
N GLN A 485 22.10 -1.90 2.61
CA GLN A 485 23.21 -1.33 1.83
C GLN A 485 24.49 -2.17 1.86
N THR A 486 24.68 -3.00 2.91
CA THR A 486 25.82 -3.92 3.01
C THR A 486 25.94 -4.82 1.77
N PHE A 487 24.84 -5.24 1.15
CA PHE A 487 24.89 -6.07 -0.06
C PHE A 487 25.54 -5.38 -1.26
N LEU A 488 25.40 -4.04 -1.39
CA LEU A 488 25.99 -3.26 -2.49
C LEU A 488 27.54 -3.27 -2.47
N GLN A 489 28.13 -3.66 -1.35
CA GLN A 489 29.58 -3.72 -1.13
C GLN A 489 30.15 -5.12 -1.35
N THR A 490 29.36 -6.06 -1.86
CA THR A 490 29.74 -7.47 -2.00
C THR A 490 30.04 -7.82 -3.45
N ARG A 491 30.89 -8.83 -3.66
CA ARG A 491 31.01 -9.46 -4.98
C ARG A 491 29.83 -10.41 -5.16
N GLN A 492 29.08 -10.23 -6.25
CA GLN A 492 27.83 -10.94 -6.48
C GLN A 492 27.86 -11.78 -7.76
N SER A 493 27.15 -12.89 -7.75
CA SER A 493 26.82 -13.70 -8.93
C SER A 493 25.32 -13.98 -8.93
N ASN A 494 24.64 -13.53 -9.98
CA ASN A 494 23.21 -13.73 -10.14
C ASN A 494 22.95 -14.96 -11.00
N SER A 495 22.10 -15.88 -10.54
CA SER A 495 21.70 -17.06 -11.32
C SER A 495 20.74 -16.72 -12.45
N HIS A 496 20.09 -15.55 -12.39
CA HIS A 496 18.99 -15.11 -13.23
C HIS A 496 17.75 -16.04 -13.20
N LYS A 497 17.70 -17.03 -12.29
CA LYS A 497 16.50 -17.81 -12.01
C LYS A 497 15.60 -17.06 -11.02
N ASN A 498 14.31 -16.95 -11.30
CA ASN A 498 13.35 -16.40 -10.34
C ASN A 498 13.31 -17.27 -9.08
N LEU A 499 13.22 -16.63 -7.92
CA LEU A 499 13.16 -17.32 -6.64
C LEU A 499 11.92 -18.21 -6.54
N SER A 500 10.78 -17.78 -7.09
CA SER A 500 9.56 -18.60 -7.16
C SER A 500 9.78 -19.90 -7.93
N ASP A 501 10.51 -19.85 -9.03
CA ASP A 501 10.82 -21.03 -9.87
C ASP A 501 11.75 -21.98 -9.12
N VAL A 502 12.77 -21.44 -8.43
CA VAL A 502 13.66 -22.23 -7.57
C VAL A 502 12.88 -22.98 -6.49
N VAL A 503 11.90 -22.32 -5.84
CA VAL A 503 11.04 -22.96 -4.84
C VAL A 503 10.11 -24.00 -5.46
N ILE A 504 9.52 -23.73 -6.62
CA ILE A 504 8.71 -24.69 -7.38
C ILE A 504 9.51 -25.96 -7.73
N GLU A 505 10.73 -25.80 -8.26
CA GLU A 505 11.65 -26.90 -8.57
C GLU A 505 11.98 -27.72 -7.31
N TYR A 506 12.18 -27.05 -6.16
CA TYR A 506 12.41 -27.71 -4.88
C TYR A 506 11.22 -28.57 -4.43
N PHE A 507 9.98 -28.06 -4.54
CA PHE A 507 8.77 -28.85 -4.27
C PHE A 507 8.68 -30.08 -5.19
N GLN A 508 8.96 -29.91 -6.48
CA GLN A 508 8.89 -31.00 -7.45
C GLN A 508 9.91 -32.11 -7.16
N LYS A 509 11.12 -31.74 -6.74
CA LYS A 509 12.19 -32.66 -6.38
C LYS A 509 11.90 -33.43 -5.10
N ASN A 510 11.40 -32.75 -4.07
CA ASN A 510 11.25 -33.33 -2.72
C ASN A 510 9.85 -33.92 -2.45
N ARG A 511 8.85 -33.60 -3.30
CA ARG A 511 7.45 -34.07 -3.30
C ARG A 511 6.62 -33.70 -2.07
N GLU A 512 7.10 -33.99 -0.87
CA GLU A 512 6.46 -33.67 0.41
C GLU A 512 7.42 -32.91 1.32
N ILE A 513 7.16 -31.62 1.50
CA ILE A 513 7.98 -30.72 2.31
C ILE A 513 7.70 -30.93 3.79
N GLN A 514 8.78 -31.17 4.53
CA GLN A 514 8.78 -31.15 5.99
C GLN A 514 8.91 -29.70 6.48
N PRO A 515 8.28 -29.33 7.62
CA PRO A 515 8.53 -28.03 8.21
C PRO A 515 10.02 -27.85 8.54
N PRO A 516 10.62 -26.69 8.26
CA PRO A 516 11.99 -26.41 8.68
C PRO A 516 12.07 -26.40 10.21
N VAL A 517 13.23 -26.82 10.73
CA VAL A 517 13.54 -26.69 12.16
C VAL A 517 13.83 -25.22 12.45
N LEU A 518 13.03 -24.63 13.36
CA LEU A 518 13.23 -23.27 13.88
C LEU A 518 14.25 -23.25 15.03
N GLY A 519 14.56 -22.06 15.54
CA GLY A 519 15.56 -21.85 16.59
C GLY A 519 16.91 -21.41 16.04
N ARG A 520 16.90 -20.82 14.85
CA ARG A 520 18.04 -20.17 14.19
C ARG A 520 18.19 -18.74 14.69
N LEU A 521 17.09 -18.07 15.02
CA LEU A 521 17.08 -16.75 15.62
C LEU A 521 16.48 -16.84 17.02
N VAL A 522 17.32 -16.78 18.04
CA VAL A 522 16.93 -17.05 19.42
C VAL A 522 17.00 -15.76 20.23
N ALA A 523 15.88 -15.32 20.80
CA ALA A 523 15.90 -14.25 21.78
C ALA A 523 16.54 -14.72 23.09
N VAL A 524 17.39 -13.89 23.71
CA VAL A 524 17.85 -14.10 25.08
C VAL A 524 16.63 -14.11 26.00
N LYS A 525 16.44 -15.22 26.72
CA LYS A 525 15.45 -15.24 27.81
C LYS A 525 15.96 -14.33 28.91
N THR A 526 15.43 -13.11 28.99
CA THR A 526 15.64 -12.28 30.18
C THR A 526 14.99 -13.03 31.34
N ALA A 527 15.77 -13.36 32.37
CA ALA A 527 15.18 -13.77 33.64
C ALA A 527 14.28 -12.61 34.06
N VAL A 528 12.96 -12.82 34.02
CA VAL A 528 12.01 -11.89 34.62
C VAL A 528 12.45 -11.76 36.07
N GLN A 529 12.96 -10.58 36.44
CA GLN A 529 13.09 -10.22 37.84
C GLN A 529 11.66 -10.24 38.40
N ILE A 530 11.32 -11.36 39.03
CA ILE A 530 10.24 -11.42 40.01
C ILE A 530 10.76 -10.64 41.20
N SER A 531 10.59 -9.31 41.18
CA SER A 531 10.73 -8.46 42.35
C SER A 531 9.34 -7.97 42.75
N ARG A 532 8.89 -8.60 43.83
CA ARG A 532 7.76 -8.34 44.75
C ARG A 532 6.98 -7.05 44.59
#